data_AF-A0A420FPE3-F1
#
_entry.id   AF-A0A420FPE3-F1
#
_cell.length_a   1.000
_cell.length_b   1.000
_cell.length_c   1.000
_cell.angle_alpha   90.00
_cell.angle_beta   90.00
_cell.angle_gamma   90.00
#
_symmetry.space_group_name_H-M   'P 1'
#
loop_
_entity.id
_entity.type
_entity.pdbx_description
1 polymer ?
#
loop_
_entity_poly.entity_id
_entity_poly.type
_entity_poly.pdbx_seq_one_letter_code
_entity_poly.pdbx_strand_id
1 'polypeptide(L)'
;MKKSICILINPSTRPPELTIRHEFIGKYQEFVLVDTNLDFLDHLALQLENMDKSVMIIDRIDELYRYVCHSRADIQDSIEFRFF
;
A
#
# COMPACT_ATOMS: atom_id res chain seq x y z
N MET A 1 -4.68 19.01 -3.65
CA MET A 1 -4.98 17.79 -4.44
C MET A 1 -5.55 16.76 -3.50
N LYS A 2 -6.57 16.00 -3.93
CA LYS A 2 -7.23 14.96 -3.12
C LYS A 2 -6.27 13.76 -2.95
N LYS A 3 -6.06 13.28 -1.73
CA LYS A 3 -5.19 12.12 -1.46
C LYS A 3 -5.98 10.83 -1.68
N SER A 4 -5.59 10.04 -2.68
CA SER A 4 -6.08 8.68 -2.90
C SER A 4 -5.02 7.67 -2.43
N ILE A 5 -5.40 6.82 -1.47
CA ILE A 5 -4.51 5.85 -0.82
C ILE A 5 -4.94 4.42 -1.17
N CYS A 6 -3.97 3.60 -1.57
CA CYS A 6 -4.14 2.16 -1.77
C CYS A 6 -3.41 1.41 -0.66
N ILE A 7 -4.13 0.56 0.06
CA ILE A 7 -3.57 -0.34 1.07
C ILE A 7 -3.44 -1.73 0.44
N LEU A 8 -2.21 -2.18 0.28
CA LEU A 8 -1.84 -3.46 -0.30
C LEU A 8 -1.45 -4.43 0.83
N ILE A 9 -2.24 -5.49 1.00
CA ILE A 9 -2.05 -6.48 2.08
C ILE A 9 -1.71 -7.84 1.48
N ASN A 10 -0.60 -8.44 1.89
CA ASN A 10 -0.29 -9.84 1.56
C ASN A 10 -0.82 -10.78 2.67
N PRO A 11 -1.82 -11.63 2.40
CA PRO A 11 -2.34 -12.59 3.37
C PRO A 11 -1.41 -13.79 3.67
N SER A 12 -0.15 -13.77 3.22
CA SER A 12 0.94 -14.66 3.66
C SER A 12 0.73 -16.17 3.42
N THR A 13 -0.12 -16.57 2.48
CA THR A 13 -0.37 -18.00 2.19
C THR A 13 0.10 -18.48 0.83
N ARG A 14 0.56 -17.59 -0.06
CA ARG A 14 1.05 -17.94 -1.40
C ARG A 14 2.26 -17.09 -1.77
N PRO A 15 3.18 -17.63 -2.60
CA PRO A 15 4.24 -16.81 -3.17
C PRO A 15 3.61 -15.65 -3.96
N PRO A 16 4.10 -14.42 -3.79
CA PRO A 16 3.50 -13.25 -4.41
C PRO A 16 3.65 -13.34 -5.93
N GLU A 17 2.57 -13.59 -6.65
CA GLU A 17 2.53 -13.35 -8.09
C GLU A 17 2.41 -11.84 -8.30
N LEU A 18 3.56 -11.18 -8.47
CA LEU A 18 3.69 -9.75 -8.73
C LEU A 18 3.04 -9.39 -10.07
N THR A 19 1.73 -9.17 -10.06
CA THR A 19 1.07 -8.46 -11.15
C THR A 19 0.10 -7.42 -10.61
N ILE A 20 0.63 -6.43 -9.89
CA ILE A 20 -0.11 -5.18 -9.68
C ILE A 20 -0.17 -4.49 -11.04
N ARG A 21 -1.34 -4.56 -11.69
CA ARG A 21 -1.52 -3.97 -13.02
C ARG A 21 -1.25 -2.46 -12.96
N HIS A 22 -0.38 -1.96 -13.83
CA HIS A 22 0.02 -0.55 -13.93
C HIS A 22 -1.17 0.42 -14.02
N GLU A 23 -2.28 0.00 -14.63
CA GLU A 23 -3.53 0.76 -14.71
C GLU A 23 -4.09 1.18 -13.34
N PHE A 24 -3.82 0.40 -12.29
CA PHE A 24 -4.21 0.73 -10.92
C PHE A 24 -3.22 1.68 -10.27
N ILE A 25 -1.92 1.53 -10.56
CA ILE A 25 -0.88 2.35 -9.95
C ILE A 25 -1.08 3.84 -10.26
N GLY A 26 -1.55 4.15 -11.47
CA GLY A 26 -1.84 5.53 -11.89
C GLY A 26 -2.93 6.24 -11.07
N LYS A 27 -3.84 5.51 -10.42
CA LYS A 27 -4.98 6.09 -9.68
C LYS A 27 -4.65 6.61 -8.29
N TYR A 28 -3.58 6.09 -7.70
CA TYR A 28 -3.21 6.38 -6.31
C TYR A 28 -1.91 7.18 -6.27
N GLN A 29 -1.83 8.08 -5.30
CA GLN A 29 -0.61 8.87 -5.02
C GLN A 29 0.18 8.27 -3.87
N GLU A 30 -0.50 7.53 -2.99
CA GLU A 30 0.09 6.93 -1.80
C GLU A 30 -0.29 5.45 -1.70
N PHE A 31 0.70 4.64 -1.33
CA PHE A 31 0.59 3.20 -1.13
C PHE A 31 1.02 2.84 0.28
N VAL A 32 0.23 2.01 0.95
CA VAL A 32 0.59 1.39 2.21
C VAL A 32 0.75 -0.09 1.97
N LEU A 33 1.97 -0.60 2.13
CA LEU A 33 2.30 -2.00 1.93
C LEU A 33 2.31 -2.71 3.27
N VAL A 34 1.59 -3.82 3.38
CA VAL A 34 1.39 -4.55 4.64
C VAL A 34 1.75 -6.02 4.46
N ASP A 35 2.88 -6.42 5.02
CA ASP A 35 3.41 -7.79 4.98
C ASP A 35 4.51 -7.97 6.03
N THR A 36 4.70 -9.21 6.49
CA THR A 36 5.84 -9.63 7.32
C THR A 36 7.11 -9.86 6.51
N ASN A 37 7.00 -10.04 5.19
CA ASN A 37 8.13 -10.24 4.28
C ASN A 37 8.73 -8.89 3.83
N LEU A 38 9.65 -8.35 4.62
CA LEU A 38 10.27 -7.03 4.37
C LEU A 38 11.07 -6.98 3.06
N ASP A 39 11.80 -8.04 2.71
CA ASP A 39 12.60 -8.06 1.47
C ASP A 39 11.70 -7.89 0.23
N PHE A 40 10.52 -8.52 0.25
CA PHE A 40 9.52 -8.35 -0.79
C PHE A 40 8.92 -6.94 -0.81
N LEU A 41 8.60 -6.39 0.37
CA LEU A 41 8.06 -5.04 0.48
C LEU A 41 9.04 -3.97 -0.01
N ASP A 42 10.32 -4.10 0.32
CA ASP A 42 11.37 -3.17 -0.12
C ASP A 42 11.49 -3.15 -1.65
N HIS A 43 11.46 -4.34 -2.27
CA HIS A 43 11.47 -4.44 -3.74
C HIS A 43 10.24 -3.76 -4.36
N LEU A 44 9.05 -3.99 -3.81
CA LEU A 44 7.83 -3.36 -4.30
C LEU A 44 7.80 -1.85 -4.06
N ALA A 45 8.29 -1.38 -2.91
CA ALA A 45 8.40 0.02 -2.58
C ALA A 45 9.30 0.75 -3.58
N LEU A 46 10.47 0.19 -3.88
CA LEU A 46 11.39 0.75 -4.87
C LEU A 46 10.73 0.89 -6.26
N GLN A 47 9.92 -0.09 -6.67
CA GLN A 47 9.19 -0.03 -7.94
C GLN A 47 8.15 1.11 -7.97
N LEU A 48 7.42 1.30 -6.87
CA LEU A 48 6.40 2.34 -6.75
C LEU A 48 7.03 3.74 -6.63
N GLU A 49 8.12 3.89 -5.89
CA GLU A 49 8.88 5.14 -5.77
C GLU A 49 9.47 5.58 -7.12
N ASN A 50 9.97 4.65 -7.93
CA ASN A 50 10.40 4.92 -9.31
C ASN A 50 9.26 5.42 -10.22
N MET A 51 8.00 5.24 -9.80
CA MET A 51 6.81 5.77 -10.47
C MET A 51 6.25 7.04 -9.78
N ASP A 52 7.08 7.72 -8.97
CA ASP A 52 6.74 8.95 -8.25
C ASP A 52 5.55 8.77 -7.29
N LYS A 53 5.52 7.62 -6.59
CA LYS A 53 4.51 7.29 -5.58
C LYS A 53 5.07 7.43 -4.17
N SER A 54 4.24 7.93 -3.26
CA SER A 54 4.52 7.87 -1.83
C SER A 54 4.26 6.45 -1.32
N VAL A 55 5.21 5.86 -0.61
CA VAL A 55 5.09 4.49 -0.08
C VAL A 55 5.30 4.50 1.44
N MET A 56 4.48 3.74 2.14
CA MET A 56 4.64 3.43 3.56
C MET A 56 4.65 1.91 3.72
N ILE A 57 5.65 1.37 4.40
CA ILE A 57 5.74 -0.04 4.76
C ILE A 57 5.23 -0.20 6.20
N ILE A 58 4.37 -1.19 6.40
CA ILE A 58 3.83 -1.58 7.70
C ILE A 58 4.01 -3.09 7.86
N ASP A 59 4.82 -3.50 8.82
CA ASP A 59 5.12 -4.92 9.07
C ASP A 59 4.12 -5.59 10.05
N ARG A 60 3.26 -4.77 10.68
CA ARG A 60 2.32 -5.19 11.72
C ARG A 60 0.92 -4.64 11.50
N ILE A 61 -0.07 -5.52 11.57
CA ILE A 61 -1.48 -5.17 11.32
C ILE A 61 -2.04 -4.13 12.31
N ASP A 62 -1.56 -4.12 13.54
CA ASP A 62 -1.95 -3.18 14.57
C ASP A 62 -1.44 -1.75 14.30
N GLU A 63 -0.35 -1.60 13.54
CA GLU A 63 0.13 -0.30 13.06
C GLU A 63 -0.71 0.22 11.88
N LEU A 64 -1.20 -0.70 11.02
CA LEU A 64 -2.17 -0.37 9.99
C LEU A 64 -3.45 0.22 10.58
N TYR A 65 -3.95 -0.37 11.67
CA TYR A 65 -5.14 0.15 12.36
C TYR A 65 -4.92 1.59 12.85
N ARG A 66 -3.76 1.87 13.46
CA ARG A 66 -3.41 3.23 13.90
C ARG A 66 -3.33 4.18 12.72
N TYR A 67 -2.68 3.79 11.63
CA TYR A 67 -2.59 4.61 10.42
C TYR A 67 -4.00 4.96 9.89
N VAL A 68 -4.87 3.97 9.68
CA VAL A 68 -6.22 4.21 9.17
C VAL A 68 -7.04 5.12 10.10
N CYS A 69 -6.95 4.92 11.42
CA CYS A 69 -7.66 5.75 12.39
C CYS A 69 -7.20 7.22 12.37
N HIS A 70 -5.90 7.49 12.22
CA HIS A 70 -5.39 8.86 12.14
C HIS A 70 -5.66 9.49 10.78
N SER A 71 -5.45 8.75 9.70
CA SER A 71 -5.60 9.29 8.35
C SER A 71 -7.06 9.54 7.96
N ARG A 72 -8.04 8.87 8.61
CA ARG A 72 -9.48 9.19 8.45
C ARG A 72 -9.85 10.62 8.84
N ALA A 73 -9.02 11.33 9.60
CA ALA A 73 -9.22 12.75 9.87
C ALA A 73 -8.89 13.64 8.66
N ASP A 74 -8.01 13.20 7.76
CA ASP A 74 -7.47 13.98 6.63
C ASP A 74 -7.87 13.43 5.24
N ILE A 75 -8.31 12.18 5.13
CA ILE A 75 -8.68 11.53 3.86
C ILE A 75 -10.17 11.73 3.58
N GLN A 76 -10.50 12.67 2.70
CA GLN A 76 -11.89 12.96 2.29
C GLN A 76 -12.42 12.11 1.12
N ASP A 77 -11.58 11.37 0.38
CA ASP A 77 -12.01 10.79 -0.92
C ASP A 77 -12.06 9.26 -1.03
N SER A 78 -11.02 8.49 -0.67
CA SER A 78 -11.12 7.02 -0.67
C SER A 78 -9.88 6.31 -0.09
N ILE A 79 -10.14 5.26 0.68
CA ILE A 79 -9.16 4.22 1.03
C ILE A 79 -9.62 2.93 0.34
N GLU A 80 -8.74 2.29 -0.41
CA GLU A 80 -9.04 1.02 -1.05
C GLU A 80 -8.11 -0.08 -0.53
N PHE A 81 -8.70 -1.20 -0.13
CA PHE A 81 -7.97 -2.39 0.31
C PHE A 81 -7.85 -3.36 -0.84
N ARG A 82 -6.63 -3.82 -1.12
CA ARG A 82 -6.35 -4.83 -2.13
C ARG A 82 -5.44 -5.92 -1.58
N PHE A 83 -5.73 -7.14 -2.00
CA PHE A 83 -4.97 -8.34 -1.69
C PHE A 83 -4.24 -8.79 -2.96
N PHE A 84 -2.98 -9.18 -2.81
CA PHE A 84 -2.15 -9.73 -3.87
C PHE A 84 -1.48 -11.01 -3.38
#